data_AF-D8RRT4-F1
#
_entry.id   AF-D8RRT4-F1
#
_cell.length_a   1.000
_cell.length_b   1.000
_cell.length_c   1.000
_cell.angle_alpha   90.00
_cell.angle_beta   90.00
_cell.angle_gamma   90.00
#
_symmetry.space_group_name_H-M   'P 1'
#
loop_
_entity.id
_entity.type
_entity.pdbx_description
1 polymer ?
#
loop_
_entity_poly.entity_id
_entity_poly.type
_entity_poly.pdbx_seq_one_letter_code
_entity_poly.pdbx_strand_id
1 'polypeptide(L)'
;PPCAMAFRKRDNPPNSLFRKLYERGDLPIQVDHSTAKIALLWKTDVKKLDYHHYLPIFFEGIREKEDPYRFIAVKGSEDLLKTGQGKILACVPQLIIPIKTALNTRDPGVITIALQLLCKLVVSEELIGQSLVPYYRQLLPILNIFKNNVKNLGGHIDYGQQKKNCMGELVEKTLELFETHGGEDAFINIKYMVPTYESCVMG
;
A
#
# COMPACT_ATOMS: atom_id res chain seq x y z
N PRO A 1 5.04 -25.83 22.96
CA PRO A 1 5.55 -24.89 21.92
C PRO A 1 5.42 -23.42 22.38
N PRO A 2 6.43 -22.55 22.16
CA PRO A 2 6.29 -21.12 22.44
C PRO A 2 5.22 -20.50 21.53
N CYS A 3 4.53 -19.47 22.03
CA CYS A 3 3.46 -18.81 21.28
C CYS A 3 4.04 -18.14 20.02
N ALA A 4 3.62 -18.58 18.84
CA ALA A 4 4.02 -17.98 17.57
C ALA A 4 3.46 -16.55 17.50
N MET A 5 4.25 -15.54 17.85
CA MET A 5 3.89 -14.11 17.87
C MET A 5 3.70 -13.51 16.46
N ALA A 6 3.10 -14.27 15.53
CA ALA A 6 2.95 -13.93 14.12
C ALA A 6 2.10 -12.67 13.90
N PHE A 7 1.16 -12.38 14.80
CA PHE A 7 0.27 -11.21 14.71
C PHE A 7 0.73 -10.01 15.55
N ARG A 8 1.81 -10.16 16.33
CA ARG A 8 2.30 -9.08 17.19
C ARG A 8 2.84 -7.94 16.31
N LYS A 9 2.39 -6.71 16.58
CA LYS A 9 2.94 -5.49 15.98
C LYS A 9 4.46 -5.45 16.17
N ARG A 10 5.16 -5.00 15.14
CA ARG A 10 6.61 -4.80 15.17
C ARG A 10 6.93 -3.32 15.32
N ASP A 11 8.13 -3.05 15.79
CA ASP A 11 8.61 -1.68 15.95
C ASP A 11 8.64 -0.96 14.60
N ASN A 12 8.19 0.30 14.63
CA ASN A 12 8.14 1.19 13.49
C ASN A 12 8.56 2.59 13.96
N PRO A 13 9.87 2.84 14.14
CA PRO A 13 10.35 4.13 14.61
C PRO A 13 10.03 5.24 13.59
N PRO A 14 9.79 6.49 14.02
CA PRO A 14 9.50 7.62 13.14
C PRO A 14 10.79 8.18 12.52
N ASN A 15 11.50 7.37 11.75
CA ASN A 15 12.80 7.72 11.16
C ASN A 15 12.84 7.61 9.63
N SER A 16 11.67 7.67 8.98
CA SER A 16 11.57 7.63 7.52
C SER A 16 12.32 8.81 6.88
N LEU A 17 12.88 8.60 5.68
CA LEU A 17 13.44 9.67 4.87
C LEU A 17 12.36 10.72 4.54
N PHE A 18 11.13 10.27 4.28
CA PHE A 18 9.97 11.13 4.07
C PHE A 18 9.82 12.17 5.18
N ARG A 19 9.80 11.74 6.45
CA ARG A 19 9.67 12.64 7.60
C ARG A 19 10.80 13.67 7.64
N LYS A 20 12.04 13.22 7.45
CA LYS A 20 13.22 14.10 7.43
C LYS A 20 13.15 15.15 6.33
N LEU A 21 12.73 14.75 5.12
CA LEU A 21 12.60 15.68 3.98
C LEU A 21 11.43 16.65 4.16
N TYR A 22 10.34 16.21 4.77
CA TYR A 22 9.23 17.09 5.13
C TYR A 22 9.67 18.15 6.15
N GLU A 23 10.35 17.73 7.22
CA GLU A 23 10.86 18.63 8.27
C GLU A 23 11.89 19.63 7.75
N ARG A 24 12.70 19.24 6.76
CA ARG A 24 13.66 20.14 6.08
C ARG A 24 12.98 21.11 5.10
N GLY A 25 11.73 20.85 4.71
CA GLY A 25 10.99 21.65 3.73
C GLY A 25 11.30 21.33 2.26
N ASP A 26 11.95 20.19 2.01
CA ASP A 26 12.43 19.77 0.68
C ASP A 26 11.33 19.19 -0.20
N LEU A 27 10.23 18.71 0.40
CA LEU A 27 9.14 18.16 -0.37
C LEU A 27 8.40 19.27 -1.14
N PRO A 28 8.03 19.05 -2.42
CA PRO A 28 7.35 20.02 -3.27
C PRO A 28 5.84 20.11 -2.92
N ILE A 29 5.52 20.13 -1.64
CA ILE A 29 4.16 20.14 -1.11
C ILE A 29 3.97 21.21 -0.04
N GLN A 30 2.71 21.57 0.18
CA GLN A 30 2.25 22.44 1.25
C GLN A 30 0.90 21.94 1.76
N VAL A 31 0.69 22.01 3.07
CA VAL A 31 -0.60 21.70 3.68
C VAL A 31 -1.43 22.99 3.72
N ASP A 32 -2.60 22.95 3.10
CA ASP A 32 -3.54 24.06 3.17
C ASP A 32 -4.50 23.87 4.36
N HIS A 33 -4.46 24.83 5.27
CA HIS A 33 -5.32 24.91 6.46
C HIS A 33 -6.43 25.95 6.29
N SER A 34 -6.54 26.61 5.13
CA SER A 34 -7.49 27.71 4.91
C SER A 34 -8.94 27.24 4.74
N THR A 35 -9.17 25.96 4.44
CA THR A 35 -10.50 25.39 4.28
C THR A 35 -10.87 24.44 5.42
N ALA A 36 -12.17 24.14 5.56
CA ALA A 36 -12.65 23.18 6.57
C ALA A 36 -12.10 21.75 6.41
N LYS A 37 -11.41 21.44 5.31
CA LYS A 37 -10.75 20.15 5.06
C LYS A 37 -9.27 20.38 4.77
N ILE A 38 -8.40 19.65 5.45
CA ILE A 38 -6.96 19.66 5.15
C ILE A 38 -6.75 19.19 3.70
N ALA A 39 -6.10 20.00 2.89
CA ALA A 39 -5.76 19.69 1.49
C ALA A 39 -4.25 19.69 1.27
N LEU A 40 -3.77 18.79 0.41
CA LEU A 40 -2.38 18.74 -0.03
C LEU A 40 -2.24 19.55 -1.33
N LEU A 41 -1.43 20.60 -1.28
CA LEU A 41 -1.11 21.42 -2.46
C LEU A 41 0.29 21.09 -2.95
N TRP A 42 0.44 20.87 -4.25
CA TRP A 42 1.74 20.67 -4.88
C TRP A 42 2.31 22.01 -5.32
N LYS A 43 3.57 22.28 -4.96
CA LYS A 43 4.30 23.51 -5.36
C LYS A 43 4.70 23.48 -6.85
N THR A 44 4.75 22.29 -7.44
CA THR A 44 5.10 22.04 -8.83
C THR A 44 4.03 21.15 -9.45
N ASP A 45 3.77 21.31 -10.75
CA ASP A 45 2.90 20.40 -11.50
C ASP A 45 3.38 18.94 -11.32
N VAL A 46 2.49 18.10 -10.80
CA VAL A 46 2.74 16.68 -10.49
C VAL A 46 3.26 15.94 -11.73
N LYS A 47 2.80 16.31 -12.93
CA LYS A 47 3.26 15.70 -14.19
C LYS A 47 4.73 15.97 -14.49
N LYS A 48 5.31 17.04 -13.96
CA LYS A 48 6.70 17.46 -14.20
C LYS A 48 7.66 16.96 -13.13
N LEU A 49 7.16 16.31 -12.07
CA LEU A 49 8.00 15.76 -11.02
C LEU A 49 8.89 14.61 -11.51
N ASP A 50 10.02 14.44 -10.85
CA ASP A 50 10.88 13.27 -10.94
C ASP A 50 10.29 12.13 -10.09
N TYR A 51 9.66 11.16 -10.74
CA TYR A 51 9.03 10.04 -10.06
C TYR A 51 10.04 9.07 -9.45
N HIS A 52 11.24 8.94 -10.02
CA HIS A 52 12.28 8.09 -9.44
C HIS A 52 12.72 8.63 -8.07
N HIS A 53 12.73 9.97 -7.91
CA HIS A 53 13.02 10.58 -6.63
C HIS A 53 11.80 10.55 -5.69
N TYR A 54 10.68 11.13 -6.10
CA TYR A 54 9.58 11.42 -5.17
C TYR A 54 8.69 10.22 -4.86
N LEU A 55 8.37 9.37 -5.83
CA LEU A 55 7.40 8.27 -5.59
C LEU A 55 7.89 7.30 -4.50
N PRO A 56 9.16 6.82 -4.50
CA PRO A 56 9.67 6.00 -3.42
C PRO A 56 9.68 6.70 -2.05
N ILE A 57 9.99 8.00 -2.01
CA ILE A 57 9.98 8.80 -0.78
C ILE A 57 8.57 8.84 -0.17
N PHE A 58 7.54 9.15 -0.97
CA PHE A 58 6.16 9.14 -0.48
C PHE A 58 5.72 7.75 -0.03
N PHE A 59 6.08 6.70 -0.79
CA PHE A 59 5.81 5.31 -0.40
C PHE A 59 6.55 4.88 0.87
N GLU A 60 7.73 5.42 1.17
CA GLU A 60 8.41 5.18 2.44
C GLU A 60 7.65 5.80 3.62
N GLY A 61 7.05 6.97 3.41
CA GLY A 61 6.27 7.69 4.39
C GLY A 61 4.94 7.03 4.78
N ILE A 62 4.43 6.04 4.03
CA ILE A 62 3.11 5.42 4.31
C ILE A 62 3.09 4.64 5.63
N ARG A 63 4.28 4.33 6.18
CA ARG A 63 4.43 3.73 7.52
C ARG A 63 4.23 4.74 8.64
N GLU A 64 4.21 6.03 8.35
CA GLU A 64 4.01 7.07 9.36
C GLU A 64 2.62 6.98 10.01
N LYS A 65 2.57 7.29 11.30
CA LYS A 65 1.37 7.19 12.12
C LYS A 65 0.89 8.52 12.69
N GLU A 66 1.75 9.53 12.67
CA GLU A 66 1.47 10.84 13.21
C GLU A 66 1.07 11.79 12.10
N ASP A 67 0.07 12.64 12.37
CA ASP A 67 -0.22 13.77 11.52
C ASP A 67 0.77 14.92 11.82
N PRO A 68 1.15 15.71 10.80
CA PRO A 68 0.63 15.70 9.43
C PRO A 68 1.29 14.67 8.49
N TYR A 69 2.35 13.98 8.93
CA TYR A 69 3.18 13.10 8.08
C TYR A 69 2.38 11.99 7.41
N ARG A 70 1.52 11.30 8.17
CA ARG A 70 0.68 10.21 7.67
C ARG A 70 -0.26 10.70 6.56
N PHE A 71 -0.97 11.80 6.80
CA PHE A 71 -1.87 12.39 5.81
C PHE A 71 -1.14 12.74 4.50
N ILE A 72 -0.01 13.43 4.62
CA ILE A 72 0.77 13.90 3.45
C ILE A 72 1.35 12.72 2.67
N ALA A 73 1.92 11.72 3.35
CA ALA A 73 2.49 10.55 2.69
C ALA A 73 1.44 9.81 1.87
N VAL A 74 0.27 9.53 2.48
CA VAL A 74 -0.81 8.80 1.82
C VAL A 74 -1.39 9.60 0.66
N LYS A 75 -1.72 10.88 0.87
CA LYS A 75 -2.30 11.72 -0.18
C LYS A 75 -1.32 11.96 -1.33
N GLY A 76 -0.05 12.19 -1.02
CA GLY A 76 0.97 12.37 -2.03
C GLY A 76 1.19 11.11 -2.88
N SER A 77 1.21 9.93 -2.25
CA SER A 77 1.23 8.65 -2.99
C SER A 77 0.00 8.50 -3.89
N GLU A 78 -1.20 8.83 -3.41
CA GLU A 78 -2.44 8.76 -4.21
C GLU A 78 -2.39 9.68 -5.44
N ASP A 79 -1.96 10.93 -5.26
CA ASP A 79 -1.87 11.93 -6.33
C ASP A 79 -0.83 11.54 -7.39
N LEU A 80 0.33 11.05 -6.95
CA LEU A 80 1.39 10.56 -7.86
C LEU A 80 0.90 9.34 -8.66
N LEU A 81 0.27 8.35 -8.01
CA LEU A 81 -0.26 7.19 -8.73
C LEU A 81 -1.35 7.57 -9.74
N LYS A 82 -2.19 8.56 -9.41
CA LYS A 82 -3.25 9.03 -10.31
C LYS A 82 -2.72 9.81 -11.51
N THR A 83 -1.56 10.46 -11.37
CA THR A 83 -1.01 11.40 -12.35
C THR A 83 0.21 10.87 -13.09
N GLY A 84 0.65 9.64 -12.81
CA GLY A 84 1.91 9.05 -13.27
C GLY A 84 2.22 9.16 -14.76
N GLN A 85 1.20 9.10 -15.62
CA GLN A 85 1.33 9.29 -17.08
C GLN A 85 2.46 8.47 -17.73
N GLY A 86 2.67 7.21 -17.31
CA GLY A 86 3.70 6.30 -17.85
C GLY A 86 5.04 6.34 -17.09
N LYS A 87 5.14 7.09 -16.00
CA LYS A 87 6.36 7.20 -15.18
C LYS A 87 6.42 6.20 -14.02
N ILE A 88 5.31 5.56 -13.67
CA ILE A 88 5.24 4.70 -12.47
C ILE A 88 5.92 3.36 -12.72
N LEU A 89 5.73 2.77 -13.91
CA LEU A 89 6.31 1.47 -14.26
C LEU A 89 7.82 1.38 -14.00
N ALA A 90 8.59 2.40 -14.40
CA ALA A 90 10.04 2.44 -14.20
C ALA A 90 10.45 2.57 -12.71
N CYS A 91 9.52 2.96 -11.84
CA CYS A 91 9.76 3.11 -10.41
C CYS A 91 9.43 1.85 -9.60
N VAL A 92 8.70 0.87 -10.17
CA VAL A 92 8.22 -0.34 -9.46
C VAL A 92 9.30 -1.01 -8.61
N PRO A 93 10.54 -1.27 -9.09
CA PRO A 93 11.58 -1.90 -8.28
C PRO A 93 11.92 -1.13 -6.99
N GLN A 94 11.84 0.20 -7.03
CA GLN A 94 12.16 1.08 -5.90
C GLN A 94 11.03 1.13 -4.86
N LEU A 95 9.80 0.73 -5.22
CA LEU A 95 8.64 0.73 -4.30
C LEU A 95 8.58 -0.55 -3.45
N ILE A 96 9.25 -1.62 -3.87
CA ILE A 96 9.16 -2.93 -3.21
C ILE A 96 9.60 -2.87 -1.75
N ILE A 97 10.71 -2.20 -1.46
CA ILE A 97 11.24 -2.09 -0.08
C ILE A 97 10.33 -1.22 0.81
N PRO A 98 9.91 -0.02 0.40
CA PRO A 98 8.92 0.77 1.15
C PRO A 98 7.63 0.01 1.47
N ILE A 99 7.02 -0.64 0.47
CA ILE A 99 5.77 -1.41 0.64
C ILE A 99 5.98 -2.56 1.61
N LYS A 100 7.04 -3.37 1.40
CA LYS A 100 7.41 -4.47 2.29
C LYS A 100 7.63 -3.99 3.72
N THR A 101 8.27 -2.83 3.90
CA THR A 101 8.53 -2.24 5.22
C THR A 101 7.22 -1.88 5.91
N ALA A 102 6.31 -1.20 5.21
CA ALA A 102 4.99 -0.84 5.75
C ALA A 102 4.18 -2.09 6.15
N LEU A 103 4.12 -3.11 5.29
CA LEU A 103 3.41 -4.36 5.58
C LEU A 103 4.03 -5.10 6.79
N ASN A 104 5.36 -5.11 6.91
CA ASN A 104 6.06 -5.79 8.00
C ASN A 104 5.87 -5.14 9.38
N THR A 105 5.35 -3.91 9.47
CA THR A 105 5.00 -3.29 10.76
C THR A 105 3.98 -4.13 11.53
N ARG A 106 3.15 -4.93 10.84
CA ARG A 106 2.02 -5.66 11.43
C ARG A 106 1.04 -4.76 12.17
N ASP A 107 1.11 -3.44 11.94
CA ASP A 107 0.14 -2.48 12.46
C ASP A 107 -1.05 -2.43 11.49
N PRO A 108 -2.29 -2.75 11.94
CA PRO A 108 -3.44 -2.76 11.06
C PRO A 108 -3.69 -1.45 10.33
N GLY A 109 -3.44 -0.30 10.98
CA GLY A 109 -3.64 1.00 10.37
C GLY A 109 -2.64 1.29 9.25
N VAL A 110 -1.43 0.73 9.32
CA VAL A 110 -0.40 0.86 8.28
C VAL A 110 -0.64 -0.15 7.16
N ILE A 111 -0.93 -1.41 7.50
CA ILE A 111 -1.19 -2.47 6.52
C ILE A 111 -2.39 -2.11 5.63
N THR A 112 -3.48 -1.63 6.21
CA THR A 112 -4.66 -1.24 5.42
C THR A 112 -4.33 -0.17 4.38
N ILE A 113 -3.52 0.83 4.74
CA ILE A 113 -3.07 1.88 3.82
C ILE A 113 -2.15 1.29 2.74
N ALA A 114 -1.17 0.47 3.13
CA ALA A 114 -0.25 -0.15 2.19
C ALA A 114 -0.98 -1.02 1.16
N LEU A 115 -1.97 -1.81 1.60
CA LEU A 115 -2.83 -2.61 0.72
C LEU A 115 -3.69 -1.74 -0.21
N GLN A 116 -4.32 -0.68 0.30
CA GLN A 116 -5.10 0.25 -0.54
C GLN A 116 -4.24 0.91 -1.61
N LEU A 117 -3.01 1.33 -1.28
CA LEU A 117 -2.07 1.91 -2.22
C LEU A 117 -1.52 0.86 -3.20
N LEU A 118 -1.34 -0.40 -2.77
CA LEU A 118 -1.02 -1.51 -3.67
C LEU A 118 -2.13 -1.75 -4.71
N CYS A 119 -3.40 -1.78 -4.29
CA CYS A 119 -4.51 -1.89 -5.23
C CYS A 119 -4.50 -0.75 -6.26
N LYS A 120 -4.23 0.49 -5.82
CA LYS A 120 -4.14 1.65 -6.71
C LYS A 120 -2.92 1.59 -7.64
N LEU A 121 -1.79 1.10 -7.15
CA LEU A 121 -0.56 0.95 -7.93
C LEU A 121 -0.77 -0.02 -9.09
N VAL A 122 -1.31 -1.22 -8.82
CA VAL A 122 -1.50 -2.26 -9.84
C VAL A 122 -2.34 -1.78 -11.02
N VAL A 123 -3.37 -0.98 -10.75
CA VAL A 123 -4.29 -0.48 -11.78
C VAL A 123 -3.91 0.90 -12.33
N SER A 124 -2.77 1.47 -11.90
CA SER A 124 -2.39 2.83 -12.30
C SER A 124 -1.84 2.91 -13.73
N GLU A 125 -1.19 1.85 -14.22
CA GLU A 125 -0.67 1.73 -15.60
C GLU A 125 -0.71 0.26 -16.05
N GLU A 126 -0.83 0.02 -17.35
CA GLU A 126 -1.13 -1.29 -17.97
C GLU A 126 -0.15 -2.42 -17.55
N LEU A 127 1.14 -2.13 -17.51
CA LEU A 127 2.18 -3.16 -17.30
C LEU A 127 2.64 -3.30 -15.84
N ILE A 128 2.04 -2.56 -14.90
CA ILE A 128 2.50 -2.60 -13.49
C ILE A 128 2.23 -3.96 -12.86
N GLY A 129 1.04 -4.56 -13.11
CA GLY A 129 0.71 -5.88 -12.57
C GLY A 129 1.75 -6.94 -12.97
N GLN A 130 2.08 -7.01 -14.25
CA GLN A 130 3.12 -7.92 -14.76
C GLN A 130 4.50 -7.62 -14.16
N SER A 131 4.85 -6.34 -14.01
CA SER A 131 6.12 -5.91 -13.39
C SER A 131 6.23 -6.28 -11.91
N LEU A 132 5.11 -6.48 -11.21
CA LEU A 132 5.10 -6.87 -9.79
C LEU A 132 5.31 -8.37 -9.55
N VAL A 133 5.04 -9.23 -10.53
CA VAL A 133 5.13 -10.70 -10.39
C VAL A 133 6.48 -11.19 -9.83
N PRO A 134 7.65 -10.69 -10.30
CA PRO A 134 8.95 -11.09 -9.74
C PRO A 134 9.12 -10.79 -8.24
N TYR A 135 8.31 -9.87 -7.69
CA TYR A 135 8.39 -9.41 -6.31
C TYR A 135 7.36 -10.04 -5.38
N TYR A 136 6.47 -10.93 -5.89
CA TYR A 136 5.47 -11.62 -5.07
C TYR A 136 6.08 -12.38 -3.89
N ARG A 137 7.26 -12.98 -4.07
CA ARG A 137 8.00 -13.65 -2.97
C ARG A 137 8.34 -12.72 -1.81
N GLN A 138 8.48 -11.42 -2.06
CA GLN A 138 8.80 -10.43 -1.04
C GLN A 138 7.56 -9.81 -0.39
N LEU A 139 6.46 -9.70 -1.15
CA LEU A 139 5.24 -8.99 -0.74
C LEU A 139 4.17 -9.91 -0.16
N LEU A 140 3.96 -11.09 -0.72
CA LEU A 140 2.84 -11.96 -0.37
C LEU A 140 2.94 -12.72 0.97
N PRO A 141 4.11 -13.05 1.55
CA PRO A 141 4.17 -13.78 2.82
C PRO A 141 3.40 -13.12 3.96
N ILE A 142 3.43 -11.79 4.03
CA ILE A 142 2.73 -11.03 5.08
C ILE A 142 1.22 -11.01 4.83
N LEU A 143 0.77 -11.02 3.56
CA LEU A 143 -0.64 -11.05 3.21
C LEU A 143 -1.29 -12.37 3.63
N ASN A 144 -0.57 -13.49 3.45
CA ASN A 144 -1.02 -14.80 3.87
C ASN A 144 -1.35 -14.86 5.38
N ILE A 145 -0.57 -14.16 6.22
CA ILE A 145 -0.82 -14.08 7.68
C ILE A 145 -2.17 -13.42 7.96
N PHE A 146 -2.58 -12.43 7.16
CA PHE A 146 -3.77 -11.63 7.40
C PHE A 146 -5.00 -12.02 6.56
N LYS A 147 -4.87 -12.95 5.60
CA LYS A 147 -5.96 -13.41 4.73
C LYS A 147 -7.20 -13.85 5.52
N ASN A 148 -7.00 -14.61 6.59
CA ASN A 148 -8.09 -15.14 7.43
C ASN A 148 -8.54 -14.17 8.54
N ASN A 149 -8.05 -12.93 8.55
CA ASN A 149 -8.48 -11.91 9.51
C ASN A 149 -9.81 -11.28 9.06
N VAL A 150 -10.82 -12.15 8.90
CA VAL A 150 -12.21 -11.79 8.67
C VAL A 150 -12.89 -11.86 10.05
N LYS A 151 -13.45 -10.75 10.51
CA LYS A 151 -14.20 -10.77 11.77
C LYS A 151 -15.43 -11.66 11.59
N ASN A 152 -15.47 -12.79 12.28
CA ASN A 152 -16.69 -13.60 12.42
C ASN A 152 -17.71 -12.79 13.23
N LEU A 153 -18.58 -12.05 12.55
CA LEU A 153 -19.73 -11.38 13.15
C LEU A 153 -20.80 -12.45 13.42
N GLY A 154 -20.65 -13.16 14.53
CA GLY A 154 -21.74 -13.99 15.06
C GLY A 154 -22.92 -13.10 15.44
N GLY A 155 -24.02 -13.19 14.69
CA GLY A 155 -25.39 -12.82 15.11
C GLY A 155 -25.71 -11.35 15.43
N HIS A 156 -24.73 -10.44 15.49
CA HIS A 156 -24.98 -9.02 15.76
C HIS A 156 -24.59 -8.16 14.56
N ILE A 157 -25.60 -7.52 13.96
CA ILE A 157 -25.44 -6.54 12.88
C ILE A 157 -24.81 -5.28 13.49
N ASP A 158 -23.50 -5.12 13.30
CA ASP A 158 -22.77 -3.93 13.71
C ASP A 158 -22.87 -2.87 12.58
N TYR A 159 -23.82 -1.94 12.73
CA TYR A 159 -24.12 -0.87 11.76
C TYR A 159 -22.93 0.09 11.50
N GLY A 160 -21.81 -0.02 12.24
CA GLY A 160 -20.56 0.71 11.97
C GLY A 160 -19.73 0.18 10.77
N GLN A 161 -20.20 -0.85 10.07
CA GLN A 161 -19.47 -1.56 9.01
C GLN A 161 -19.18 -0.78 7.71
N GLN A 162 -19.81 0.37 7.44
CA GLN A 162 -19.56 1.10 6.18
C GLN A 162 -18.14 1.69 6.03
N LYS A 163 -17.28 1.64 7.06
CA LYS A 163 -15.94 2.27 7.02
C LYS A 163 -14.76 1.44 7.50
N LYS A 164 -14.95 0.15 7.82
CA LYS A 164 -13.84 -0.74 8.19
C LYS A 164 -13.79 -1.90 7.21
N ASN A 165 -13.15 -1.67 6.06
CA ASN A 165 -12.70 -2.74 5.16
C ASN A 165 -12.09 -3.86 6.01
N CYS A 166 -12.65 -5.06 5.95
CA CYS A 166 -12.08 -6.17 6.69
C CYS A 166 -10.67 -6.40 6.13
N MET A 167 -9.67 -6.60 6.99
CA MET A 167 -8.30 -6.76 6.51
C MET A 167 -8.18 -7.98 5.56
N GLY A 168 -8.89 -9.07 5.88
CA GLY A 168 -8.99 -10.24 4.99
C GLY A 168 -9.59 -9.91 3.63
N GLU A 169 -10.71 -9.18 3.58
CA GLU A 169 -11.34 -8.75 2.31
C GLU A 169 -10.40 -7.88 1.46
N LEU A 170 -9.66 -6.97 2.10
CA LEU A 170 -8.72 -6.12 1.40
C LEU A 170 -7.49 -6.91 0.90
N VAL A 171 -7.03 -7.91 1.65
CA VAL A 171 -6.01 -8.86 1.19
C VAL A 171 -6.53 -9.63 -0.02
N GLU A 172 -7.73 -10.20 0.04
CA GLU A 172 -8.33 -10.97 -1.06
C GLU A 172 -8.43 -10.11 -2.32
N LYS A 173 -9.01 -8.91 -2.21
CA LYS A 173 -9.07 -7.94 -3.32
C LYS A 173 -7.70 -7.59 -3.90
N THR A 174 -6.67 -7.52 -3.08
CA THR A 174 -5.31 -7.23 -3.56
C THR A 174 -4.76 -8.41 -4.37
N LEU A 175 -5.01 -9.65 -3.94
CA LEU A 175 -4.60 -10.86 -4.66
C LEU A 175 -5.35 -11.02 -5.99
N GLU A 176 -6.65 -10.75 -6.01
CA GLU A 176 -7.47 -10.75 -7.24
C GLU A 176 -6.95 -9.74 -8.27
N LEU A 177 -6.59 -8.53 -7.84
CA LEU A 177 -6.00 -7.53 -8.72
C LEU A 177 -4.62 -7.97 -9.24
N PHE A 178 -3.82 -8.60 -8.38
CA PHE A 178 -2.50 -9.14 -8.75
C PHE A 178 -2.63 -10.26 -9.78
N GLU A 179 -3.64 -11.12 -9.68
CA GLU A 179 -3.91 -12.16 -10.67
C GLU A 179 -4.40 -11.55 -11.99
N THR A 180 -5.42 -10.68 -11.92
CA THR A 180 -6.07 -10.08 -13.09
C THR A 180 -5.11 -9.25 -13.95
N HIS A 181 -4.13 -8.57 -13.33
CA HIS A 181 -3.19 -7.69 -14.03
C HIS A 181 -1.77 -8.28 -14.17
N GLY A 182 -1.50 -9.42 -13.53
CA GLY A 182 -0.16 -10.00 -13.48
C GLY A 182 0.21 -10.86 -14.70
N GLY A 183 -0.75 -11.15 -15.59
CA GLY A 183 -0.54 -12.03 -16.75
C GLY A 183 -0.58 -13.52 -16.39
N GLU A 184 -0.17 -14.36 -17.35
CA GLU A 184 -0.33 -15.82 -17.31
C GLU A 184 0.30 -16.48 -16.08
N ASP A 185 1.49 -16.01 -15.67
CA ASP A 185 2.24 -16.57 -14.54
C ASP A 185 1.81 -16.02 -13.16
N ALA A 186 0.84 -15.10 -13.11
CA ALA A 186 0.46 -14.45 -11.86
C ALA A 186 -0.10 -15.45 -10.85
N PHE A 187 -1.06 -16.27 -11.28
CA PHE A 187 -1.75 -17.21 -10.41
C PHE A 187 -0.80 -18.23 -9.78
N ILE A 188 0.09 -18.85 -10.58
CA ILE A 188 1.03 -19.85 -10.06
C ILE A 188 1.97 -19.26 -9.01
N ASN A 189 2.43 -18.01 -9.21
CA ASN A 189 3.26 -17.32 -8.24
C ASN A 189 2.48 -16.91 -6.97
N ILE A 190 1.21 -16.52 -7.10
CA ILE A 190 0.34 -16.22 -5.96
C ILE A 190 0.07 -17.49 -5.16
N LYS A 191 -0.38 -18.57 -5.80
CA LYS A 191 -0.70 -19.86 -5.15
C LYS A 191 0.50 -20.45 -4.41
N TYR A 192 1.71 -20.28 -4.96
CA TYR A 192 2.95 -20.70 -4.29
C TYR A 192 3.18 -19.98 -2.96
N MET A 193 2.84 -18.68 -2.88
CA MET A 193 3.05 -17.85 -1.68
C MET A 193 1.85 -17.85 -0.72
N VAL A 194 0.64 -18.04 -1.26
CA VAL A 194 -0.64 -18.03 -0.55
C VAL A 194 -1.43 -19.29 -0.97
N PRO A 195 -1.14 -20.46 -0.37
CA PRO A 195 -1.73 -21.74 -0.81
C PRO A 195 -3.26 -21.81 -0.72
N THR A 196 -3.87 -20.96 0.10
CA THR A 196 -5.32 -20.86 0.34
C THR A 196 -6.03 -19.85 -0.57
N TYR A 197 -5.32 -19.22 -1.50
CA TYR A 197 -5.92 -18.38 -2.54
C TYR A 197 -6.49 -19.25 -3.66
N GLU A 198 -7.67 -18.92 -4.16
CA GLU A 198 -8.29 -19.58 -5.32
C GLU A 198 -8.42 -18.58 -6.48
N SER A 199 -8.27 -19.06 -7.71
CA SER A 199 -8.25 -18.21 -8.91
C SER A 199 -9.57 -17.44 -9.06
N CYS A 200 -9.49 -16.15 -9.35
CA CYS A 200 -10.66 -15.31 -9.65
C CYS A 200 -10.96 -15.20 -11.15
N VAL A 201 -10.08 -15.71 -12.02
CA VAL A 201 -10.20 -15.60 -13.50
C VAL A 201 -10.67 -16.92 -14.14
N MET A 202 -10.44 -18.06 -13.49
CA MET A 202 -10.83 -19.39 -13.99
C MET A 202 -12.21 -19.86 -13.47
N GLY A 203 -13.20 -18.95 -13.43
CA GLY A 203 -14.58 -19.22 -12.99
C GLY A 203 -15.60 -19.24 -14.12
#